data_AF-A0A1I7EGU1-F1
#
_entry.id   AF-A0A1I7EGU1-F1
#
_cell.length_a   1.000
_cell.length_b   1.000
_cell.length_c   1.000
_cell.angle_alpha   90.00
_cell.angle_beta   90.00
_cell.angle_gamma   90.00
#
_symmetry.space_group_name_H-M   'P 1'
#
loop_
_entity.id
_entity.type
_entity.pdbx_description
1 polymer ?
#
loop_
_entity_poly.entity_id
_entity_poly.type
_entity_poly.pdbx_seq_one_letter_code
_entity_poly.pdbx_strand_id
1 'polypeptide(L)'
;MIEWLGIAYEFAKDLKDALQWEEQEKSVDRDWLDKSGFAKQMAASGIDLYWSRPDNIATRELDGWPVVLELDRGKRVRYRLVRYDGTTLIGKPAKSA
;
A
#
# COMPACT_ATOMS: atom_id res chain seq x y z
N MET A 1 -16.81 -5.24 7.49
CA MET A 1 -16.92 -4.67 6.12
C MET A 1 -15.71 -3.78 5.96
N ILE A 2 -14.70 -4.20 5.19
CA ILE A 2 -13.47 -3.42 5.02
C ILE A 2 -13.78 -2.39 3.93
N GLU A 3 -13.81 -1.11 4.30
CA GLU A 3 -14.09 0.00 3.38
C GLU A 3 -12.80 0.34 2.61
N TRP A 4 -12.58 -0.33 1.48
CA TRP A 4 -11.41 -0.16 0.62
C TRP A 4 -11.40 1.15 -0.20
N LEU A 5 -12.42 2.00 -0.06
CA LEU A 5 -12.60 3.25 -0.81
C LEU A 5 -11.56 4.35 -0.47
N GLY A 6 -10.80 4.21 0.63
CA GLY A 6 -9.83 5.23 1.09
C GLY A 6 -8.43 5.16 0.48
N ILE A 7 -8.06 4.05 -0.15
CA ILE A 7 -6.63 3.73 -0.38
C ILE A 7 -5.98 4.58 -1.48
N ALA A 8 -6.74 5.00 -2.49
CA ALA A 8 -6.23 5.84 -3.57
C ALA A 8 -6.35 7.35 -3.28
N TYR A 9 -7.29 7.76 -2.42
CA TYR A 9 -7.59 9.17 -2.18
C TYR A 9 -6.68 9.82 -1.11
N GLU A 10 -5.96 9.01 -0.32
CA GLU A 10 -5.14 9.46 0.82
C GLU A 10 -3.65 9.68 0.50
N PHE A 11 -3.24 9.70 -0.78
CA PHE A 11 -1.83 9.77 -1.21
C PHE A 11 -1.06 11.05 -0.83
N ALA A 12 -1.70 12.08 -0.25
CA ALA A 12 -1.00 13.31 0.16
C ALA A 12 -1.59 14.02 1.38
N LYS A 13 -2.90 13.96 1.59
CA LYS A 13 -3.57 14.81 2.59
C LYS A 13 -3.80 14.12 3.94
N ASP A 14 -4.00 12.81 3.94
CA ASP A 14 -4.31 12.03 5.15
C ASP A 14 -3.10 11.29 5.73
N LEU A 15 -2.01 11.18 4.96
CA LEU A 15 -0.76 10.56 5.44
C LEU A 15 -0.28 11.20 6.76
N LYS A 16 -0.52 12.50 6.98
CA LYS A 16 -0.19 13.18 8.24
C LYS A 16 -0.99 12.70 9.45
N ASP A 17 -2.27 12.37 9.28
CA ASP A 17 -3.11 11.84 10.37
C ASP A 17 -2.82 10.35 10.59
N ALA A 18 -2.75 9.60 9.50
CA ALA A 18 -2.38 8.18 9.51
C ALA A 18 -0.93 7.93 9.98
N LEU A 19 -0.03 8.92 9.92
CA LEU A 19 1.33 8.82 10.48
C LEU A 19 1.31 8.66 12.01
N GLN A 20 0.25 9.09 12.69
CA GLN A 20 0.07 8.88 14.13
C GLN A 20 -0.48 7.48 14.47
N TRP A 21 -0.92 6.73 13.46
CA TRP A 21 -1.50 5.41 13.66
C TRP A 21 -0.38 4.38 13.74
N GLU A 22 -0.61 3.36 14.57
CA GLU A 22 0.38 2.31 14.80
C GLU A 22 0.63 1.57 13.48
N GLU A 23 1.91 1.51 13.07
CA GLU A 23 2.30 0.74 11.90
C GLU A 23 2.57 -0.70 12.31
N GLN A 24 1.89 -1.63 11.64
CA GLN A 24 2.11 -3.06 11.82
C GLN A 24 2.39 -3.72 10.48
N GLU A 25 3.13 -4.81 10.50
CA GLU A 25 3.37 -5.63 9.32
C GLU A 25 2.29 -6.69 9.18
N LYS A 26 1.70 -6.77 7.98
CA LYS A 26 0.75 -7.81 7.61
C LYS A 26 1.40 -8.67 6.53
N SER A 27 1.78 -9.88 6.93
CA SER A 27 2.26 -10.89 6.00
C SER A 27 1.14 -11.34 5.07
N VAL A 28 1.39 -11.27 3.76
CA VAL A 28 0.47 -11.69 2.71
C VAL A 28 1.15 -12.62 1.71
N ASP A 29 0.39 -13.56 1.19
CA ASP A 29 0.86 -14.49 0.17
C ASP A 29 0.94 -13.84 -1.21
N ARG A 30 1.68 -14.47 -2.13
CA ARG A 30 1.84 -14.02 -3.52
C ARG A 30 0.50 -13.78 -4.23
N ASP A 31 -0.48 -14.62 -3.94
CA ASP A 31 -1.81 -14.65 -4.57
C ASP A 31 -2.81 -13.67 -3.94
N TRP A 32 -2.44 -13.07 -2.80
CA TRP A 32 -3.35 -12.22 -2.03
C TRP A 32 -3.87 -11.04 -2.84
N LEU A 33 -3.02 -10.42 -3.66
CA LEU A 33 -3.38 -9.26 -4.49
C LEU A 33 -4.52 -9.54 -5.48
N ASP A 34 -4.52 -10.74 -6.07
CA ASP A 34 -5.56 -11.15 -7.01
C ASP A 34 -6.84 -11.57 -6.29
N LYS A 35 -6.69 -12.42 -5.26
CA LYS A 35 -7.83 -12.95 -4.46
C LYS A 35 -8.60 -11.90 -3.69
N SER A 36 -7.91 -10.88 -3.17
CA SER A 36 -8.54 -9.77 -2.44
C SER A 36 -9.24 -8.76 -3.37
N GLY A 37 -8.98 -8.82 -4.68
CA GLY A 37 -9.38 -7.78 -5.62
C GLY A 37 -8.61 -6.47 -5.45
N PHE A 38 -7.58 -6.43 -4.61
CA PHE A 38 -6.80 -5.23 -4.32
C PHE A 38 -6.09 -4.69 -5.57
N ALA A 39 -5.46 -5.59 -6.35
CA ALA A 39 -4.79 -5.19 -7.60
C ALA A 39 -5.74 -4.52 -8.60
N LYS A 40 -6.96 -5.04 -8.73
CA LYS A 40 -7.99 -4.49 -9.63
C LYS A 40 -8.45 -3.10 -9.17
N GLN A 41 -8.63 -2.90 -7.86
CA GLN A 41 -9.02 -1.61 -7.30
C GLN A 41 -7.94 -0.55 -7.48
N MET A 42 -6.67 -0.92 -7.26
CA MET A 42 -5.54 -0.01 -7.47
C MET A 42 -5.39 0.37 -8.95
N ALA A 43 -5.49 -0.61 -9.85
CA ALA A 43 -5.50 -0.36 -11.28
C ALA A 43 -6.66 0.54 -11.72
N ALA A 44 -7.88 0.32 -11.19
CA ALA A 44 -9.04 1.18 -11.45
C ALA A 44 -8.85 2.62 -10.93
N SER A 45 -8.01 2.78 -9.91
CA SER A 45 -7.62 4.08 -9.36
C SER A 45 -6.40 4.68 -10.06
N GLY A 46 -5.88 4.04 -11.11
CA GLY A 46 -4.70 4.48 -11.85
C GLY A 46 -3.41 4.37 -11.03
N ILE A 47 -3.28 3.35 -10.19
CA ILE A 47 -2.08 3.10 -9.38
C ILE A 47 -1.43 1.80 -9.84
N ASP A 48 -0.16 1.87 -10.23
CA ASP A 48 0.67 0.70 -10.49
C ASP A 48 1.23 0.16 -9.18
N LEU A 49 1.25 -1.16 -9.04
CA LEU A 49 1.74 -1.87 -7.86
C LEU A 49 3.04 -2.61 -8.17
N TYR A 50 3.96 -2.62 -7.21
CA TYR A 50 5.24 -3.31 -7.32
C TYR A 50 5.69 -3.88 -5.98
N TRP A 51 6.38 -5.02 -6.00
CA TRP A 51 6.99 -5.62 -4.82
C TRP A 51 8.46 -5.24 -4.77
N SER A 52 8.86 -4.47 -3.76
CA SER A 52 10.24 -4.03 -3.58
C SER A 52 10.91 -4.72 -2.41
N ARG A 53 12.20 -4.98 -2.55
CA ARG A 53 13.04 -5.42 -1.44
C ARG A 53 13.13 -4.32 -0.38
N PRO A 54 13.25 -4.68 0.91
CA PRO A 54 13.27 -3.74 2.01
C PRO A 54 14.39 -2.71 1.87
N ASP A 55 15.58 -3.15 1.45
CA ASP A 55 16.76 -2.29 1.27
C ASP A 55 16.55 -1.19 0.22
N ASN A 56 15.63 -1.41 -0.73
CA ASN A 56 15.37 -0.47 -1.82
C ASN A 56 14.17 0.44 -1.53
N ILE A 57 13.40 0.21 -0.47
CA ILE A 57 12.17 0.96 -0.20
C ILE A 57 12.46 2.46 -0.14
N ALA A 58 13.39 2.88 0.71
CA ALA A 58 13.70 4.31 0.88
C ALA A 58 14.08 4.99 -0.45
N THR A 59 14.82 4.30 -1.33
CA THR A 59 15.15 4.83 -2.66
C THR A 59 13.91 4.92 -3.54
N ARG A 60 13.08 3.88 -3.55
CA ARG A 60 11.85 3.81 -4.34
C ARG A 60 10.82 4.85 -3.91
N GLU A 61 10.72 5.14 -2.62
CA GLU A 61 9.88 6.21 -2.09
C GLU A 61 10.30 7.58 -2.66
N LEU A 62 11.61 7.85 -2.73
CA LEU A 62 12.14 9.07 -3.36
C LEU A 62 11.84 9.12 -4.88
N ASP A 63 11.79 7.97 -5.54
CA ASP A 63 11.36 7.83 -6.94
C ASP A 63 9.83 7.94 -7.13
N GLY A 64 9.09 8.23 -6.07
CA GLY A 64 7.63 8.39 -6.08
C GLY A 64 6.87 7.06 -6.06
N TRP A 65 7.48 6.00 -5.53
CA TRP A 65 6.81 4.74 -5.21
C TRP A 65 6.68 4.56 -3.69
N PRO A 66 5.77 5.29 -3.01
CA PRO A 66 5.51 5.10 -1.61
C PRO A 66 5.04 3.67 -1.27
N VAL A 67 5.27 3.28 -0.01
CA VAL A 67 4.74 2.04 0.55
C VAL A 67 3.21 2.07 0.56
N VAL A 68 2.61 0.97 0.11
CA VAL A 68 1.16 0.80 0.17
C VAL A 68 0.77 0.29 1.54
N LEU A 69 -0.14 1.03 2.18
CA LEU A 69 -0.65 0.73 3.51
C LEU A 69 -2.13 0.37 3.42
N GLU A 70 -2.53 -0.68 4.13
CA GLU A 70 -3.93 -1.01 4.37
C GLU A 70 -4.35 -0.38 5.71
N LEU A 71 -5.37 0.48 5.70
CA LEU A 71 -5.83 1.18 6.89
C LEU A 71 -6.98 0.42 7.58
N ASP A 72 -6.80 0.08 8.86
CA ASP A 72 -7.86 -0.42 9.72
C ASP A 72 -8.30 0.70 10.68
N ARG A 73 -9.34 1.43 10.28
CA ARG A 73 -9.86 2.57 11.04
C ARG A 73 -10.47 2.16 12.38
N GLY A 74 -10.98 0.92 12.49
CA GLY A 74 -11.56 0.40 13.72
C GLY A 74 -10.50 0.20 14.80
N LYS A 75 -9.29 -0.21 14.39
CA LYS A 75 -8.15 -0.42 15.28
C LYS A 75 -7.18 0.76 15.33
N ARG A 76 -7.32 1.75 14.44
CA ARG A 76 -6.34 2.84 14.22
C ARG A 76 -4.94 2.29 13.96
N VAL A 77 -4.88 1.25 13.13
CA VAL A 77 -3.66 0.58 12.69
C VAL A 77 -3.52 0.73 11.19
N ARG A 78 -2.28 0.93 10.74
CA ARG A 78 -1.91 0.86 9.33
C ARG A 78 -1.05 -0.37 9.11
N TYR A 79 -1.48 -1.22 8.19
CA TYR A 79 -0.81 -2.45 7.85
C TYR A 79 0.09 -2.25 6.64
N ARG A 80 1.40 -2.39 6.84
CA ARG A 80 2.37 -2.55 5.76
C ARG A 80 2.24 -3.95 5.20
N LEU A 81 1.95 -4.06 3.91
CA LEU A 81 1.80 -5.34 3.24
C LEU A 81 3.19 -5.89 2.86
N VAL A 82 3.58 -6.97 3.52
CA VAL A 82 4.88 -7.64 3.33
C VAL A 82 4.67 -9.09 2.92
N ARG A 83 5.58 -9.64 2.11
CA ARG A 83 5.61 -11.08 1.83
C ARG A 83 6.55 -11.81 2.78
N TYR A 84 6.48 -13.14 2.77
CA TYR A 84 7.35 -14.00 3.57
C TYR A 84 8.85 -13.75 3.29
N ASP A 85 9.20 -13.31 2.08
CA ASP A 85 10.57 -12.98 1.68
C ASP A 85 11.02 -11.56 2.07
N GLY A 86 10.17 -10.83 2.81
CA GLY A 86 10.44 -9.48 3.28
C GLY A 86 10.20 -8.39 2.22
N THR A 87 9.76 -8.74 1.00
CA THR A 87 9.37 -7.73 0.02
C THR A 87 8.10 -7.01 0.43
N THR A 88 8.11 -5.68 0.29
CA THR A 88 7.01 -4.79 0.65
C THR A 88 6.30 -4.31 -0.59
N LEU A 89 4.97 -4.21 -0.51
CA LEU A 89 4.17 -3.64 -1.57
C LEU A 89 4.33 -2.12 -1.61
N ILE A 90 4.73 -1.61 -2.76
CA ILE A 90 4.80 -0.19 -3.06
C ILE A 90 3.90 0.13 -4.26
N GLY A 91 3.53 1.39 -4.39
CA GLY A 91 2.61 1.82 -5.44
C GLY A 91 2.92 3.23 -5.93
N LYS A 92 2.63 3.49 -7.19
CA LYS A 92 2.85 4.79 -7.83
C LYS A 92 1.67 5.12 -8.75
N PRO A 93 1.25 6.40 -8.85
CA PRO A 93 0.31 6.79 -9.88
C PRO A 93 0.83 6.39 -11.26
N ALA A 94 0.04 5.59 -11.98
CA ALA A 94 0.30 5.21 -13.35
C ALA A 94 0.46 6.51 -14.16
N LYS A 95 1.54 6.62 -14.93
CA LYS A 95 1.68 7.76 -15.85
C LYS A 95 0.51 7.69 -16.82
N SER A 96 -0.39 8.66 -16.75
CA SER A 96 -1.33 8.90 -17.84
C SER A 96 -0.49 9.16 -19.09
N ALA A 97 -0.53 8.24 -20.04
CA ALA A 97 0.10 8.38 -21.35
C ALA A 97 -0.60 9.47 -22.16
#